data_AF-A0A328UFL5-F1
#
_entry.id   AF-A0A328UFL5-F1
#
_cell.length_a   1.000
_cell.length_b   1.000
_cell.length_c   1.000
_cell.angle_alpha   90.00
_cell.angle_beta   90.00
_cell.angle_gamma   90.00
#
_symmetry.space_group_name_H-M   'P 1'
#
loop_
_entity.id
_entity.type
_entity.pdbx_description
1 polymer ?
#
loop_
_entity_poly.entity_id
_entity_poly.type
_entity_poly.pdbx_seq_one_letter_code
_entity_poly.pdbx_strand_id
1 'polypeptide(L)' 'MKGGYSLKKADLLRYSMQLAFLKQLLERKLITEKEYSLIKNRLMKDYKVSSDLTS' A
#
# COMPACT_ATOMS: atom_id res chain seq x y z
N MET A 1 -4.61 14.07 -22.58
CA MET A 1 -3.46 13.32 -21.99
C MET A 1 -3.65 13.24 -20.49
N LYS A 2 -3.20 12.13 -19.90
CA LYS A 2 -3.61 11.51 -18.61
C LYS A 2 -3.58 12.45 -17.40
N GLY A 3 -4.71 12.60 -16.72
CA GLY A 3 -4.78 13.23 -15.40
C GLY A 3 -4.21 12.30 -14.33
N GLY A 4 -3.12 12.69 -13.69
CA GLY A 4 -2.56 11.99 -12.55
C GLY A 4 -3.55 11.97 -11.40
N TYR A 5 -3.88 10.78 -10.91
CA TYR A 5 -4.80 10.61 -9.79
C TYR A 5 -4.17 11.19 -8.52
N SER A 6 -4.69 12.33 -8.05
CA SER A 6 -4.25 12.96 -6.79
C SER A 6 -5.00 12.31 -5.62
N LEU A 7 -4.28 11.50 -4.84
CA LEU A 7 -4.73 11.04 -3.53
C LEU A 7 -4.95 12.24 -2.62
N LYS A 8 -6.09 12.30 -1.90
CA LYS A 8 -6.27 13.33 -0.88
C LYS A 8 -5.18 13.15 0.18
N LYS A 9 -4.64 14.25 0.72
CA LYS A 9 -3.53 14.23 1.70
C LYS A 9 -3.82 13.29 2.90
N ALA A 10 -5.07 13.24 3.36
CA ALA A 10 -5.50 12.34 4.44
C ALA A 10 -5.50 10.85 4.02
N ASP A 11 -5.77 10.54 2.76
CA ASP A 11 -5.71 9.17 2.23
C ASP A 11 -4.25 8.72 2.14
N LEU A 12 -3.34 9.58 1.71
CA LEU A 12 -1.91 9.29 1.63
C LEU A 12 -1.30 9.00 3.01
N LEU A 13 -1.67 9.78 4.03
CA LEU A 13 -1.23 9.57 5.42
C LEU A 13 -1.70 8.22 5.96
N ARG A 14 -2.98 7.90 5.76
CA ARG A 14 -3.56 6.62 6.19
C ARG A 14 -2.91 5.44 5.47
N TYR A 15 -2.74 5.53 4.16
CA TYR A 15 -2.05 4.53 3.36
C TYR A 15 -0.62 4.28 3.85
N SER A 16 0.15 5.34 4.06
CA SER A 16 1.54 5.24 4.54
C SER A 16 1.63 4.59 5.91
N MET A 17 0.71 4.94 6.81
CA MET A 17 0.63 4.34 8.15
C MET A 17 0.27 2.85 8.09
N GLN A 18 -0.70 2.47 7.25
CA GLN A 18 -1.09 1.07 7.07
C GLN A 18 0.04 0.22 6.50
N LEU A 19 0.83 0.74 5.55
CA LEU A 19 2.02 0.06 5.05
C LEU A 19 3.09 -0.10 6.14
N ALA A 20 3.31 0.92 6.97
CA ALA A 20 4.27 0.84 8.07
C ALA A 20 3.89 -0.25 9.09
N PHE A 21 2.62 -0.32 9.48
CA PHE A 21 2.14 -1.39 10.37
C PHE A 21 2.21 -2.77 9.71
N LEU A 22 1.85 -2.88 8.43
CA LEU A 22 1.95 -4.12 7.69
C LEU A 22 3.40 -4.65 7.65
N LYS A 23 4.38 -3.75 7.50
CA LYS A 23 5.81 -4.10 7.56
C LYS A 23 6.22 -4.58 8.95
N GLN A 24 5.77 -3.91 10.01
CA GLN A 24 6.07 -4.32 11.39
C GLN A 24 5.51 -5.71 11.70
N LEU A 25 4.32 -6.06 11.18
CA LEU A 25 3.76 -7.40 11.34
C LEU A 25 4.66 -8.46 10.68
N LEU A 26 5.17 -8.18 9.48
CA LEU A 26 6.09 -9.08 8.78
C LEU A 26 7.42 -9.22 9.53
N GLU A 27 8.02 -8.11 9.96
CA GLU A 27 9.29 -8.08 10.71
C GLU A 27 9.19 -8.87 12.03
N ARG A 28 8.02 -8.82 12.69
CA ARG A 28 7.71 -9.59 13.90
C ARG A 28 7.28 -11.03 13.61
N LYS A 29 7.27 -11.47 12.35
CA LYS A 29 6.83 -12.80 11.89
C LYS A 29 5.39 -13.16 12.32
N LEU A 30 4.53 -12.14 12.45
CA LEU A 30 3.10 -12.32 12.76
C LEU A 30 2.26 -12.60 11.50
N ILE A 31 2.85 -12.35 10.32
CA ILE A 31 2.31 -12.69 9.01
C ILE A 31 3.43 -13.23 8.13
N THR A 32 3.06 -14.00 7.11
CA THR A 32 3.97 -14.50 6.08
C THR A 32 4.22 -13.47 4.97
N GLU A 33 5.28 -13.66 4.19
CA GLU A 33 5.54 -12.84 2.99
C GLU A 33 4.39 -12.90 1.97
N LYS A 34 3.73 -14.06 1.87
CA LYS A 34 2.56 -14.24 1.00
C LYS A 34 1.38 -13.37 1.45
N GLU A 35 1.08 -13.37 2.75
CA GLU A 35 0.02 -12.53 3.32
C GLU A 35 0.37 -11.05 3.20
N TYR A 36 1.62 -10.67 3.47
CA TYR A 36 2.12 -9.31 3.27
C TYR A 36 1.87 -8.83 1.83
N SER A 37 2.23 -9.63 0.83
CA SER A 37 2.04 -9.29 -0.59
C SER A 37 0.57 -9.11 -0.95
N LEU A 38 -0.30 -10.03 -0.50
CA LEU A 38 -1.75 -9.95 -0.75
C LEU A 38 -2.37 -8.69 -0.13
N ILE A 39 -2.04 -8.38 1.12
CA ILE A 39 -2.57 -7.19 1.82
C ILE A 39 -2.02 -5.91 1.19
N LYS A 40 -0.72 -5.85 0.87
CA LYS A 40 -0.10 -4.71 0.20
C LYS A 40 -0.77 -4.43 -1.15
N ASN A 41 -1.00 -5.46 -1.96
CA ASN A 41 -1.67 -5.34 -3.26
C ASN A 41 -3.12 -4.84 -3.12
N ARG A 42 -3.82 -5.29 -2.07
CA ARG A 42 -5.16 -4.79 -1.75
C ARG A 42 -5.13 -3.32 -1.35
N LEU A 43 -4.24 -2.92 -0.45
CA LEU A 43 -4.06 -1.52 -0.06
C LEU A 43 -3.75 -0.62 -1.28
N MET A 44 -2.86 -1.05 -2.17
CA MET A 44 -2.58 -0.31 -3.40
C MET A 44 -3.84 -0.09 -4.25
N LYS A 45 -4.68 -1.13 -4.41
CA LYS A 45 -5.96 -1.03 -5.15
C LYS A 45 -6.96 -0.11 -4.45
N ASP A 46 -7.12 -0.25 -3.13
CA ASP A 46 -8.09 0.53 -2.34
C ASP A 46 -7.78 2.02 -2.39
N TYR A 47 -6.49 2.38 -2.37
CA TYR A 47 -6.01 3.75 -2.49
C TYR A 47 -5.75 4.19 -3.95
N LYS A 48 -6.06 3.34 -4.94
CA LYS A 48 -5.81 3.62 -6.36
C LYS A 48 -4.36 4.06 -6.66
N VAL A 49 -3.41 3.52 -5.90
CA VAL A 49 -1.97 3.68 -6.13
C VAL A 49 -1.64 2.76 -7.31
N SER A 50 -1.63 3.33 -8.51
CA SER A 50 -1.31 2.60 -9.74
C SER A 50 0.13 2.07 -9.70
N SER A 51 0.26 0.79 -10.02
CA SER A 51 1.50 0.00 -10.15
C SER A 51 2.47 0.45 -11.27
N ASP A 52 2.25 1.62 -11.87
CA ASP A 52 3.11 2.19 -12.92
C ASP A 52 4.48 2.68 -12.40
N LEU A 53 4.76 2.52 -11.10
CA LEU A 53 6.08 2.82 -10.51
C LEU A 53 7.12 1.70 -10.69
N THR A 54 6.73 0.55 -11.27
CA THR A 54 7.61 -0.62 -11.48
C THR A 54 7.70 -1.06 -12.94
N SER A 55 7.60 -0.14 -13.91
CA SER A 55 8.02 -0.40 -15.31
C SER A 55 9.50 -0.09 -15.49
#